data_AF-A0A8H3I0J0-F1
#
_entry.id   AF-A0A8H3I0J0-F1
#
_cell.length_a   1.000
_cell.length_b   1.000
_cell.length_c   1.000
_cell.angle_alpha   90.00
_cell.angle_beta   90.00
_cell.angle_gamma   90.00
#
_symmetry.space_group_name_H-M   'P 1'
#
loop_
_entity.id
_entity.type
_entity.pdbx_description
1 polymer ?
#
loop_
_entity_poly.entity_id
_entity_poly.type
_entity_poly.pdbx_seq_one_letter_code
_entity_poly.pdbx_strand_id
1 'polypeptide(L)'
;MPTELTVVVGGESFLLLEDQITFDAPNLFTKFIDEHSENPQLPMRLSRNPQLFSVILEYLCGYTILPLRREVLPPGMHYGMALDNLRVDARYYGLGNLVKLLDENRQTTVEAPNPPEPAPTAIDPYAAPIFRFPGRVSGFSAGGTYRWTNHPLAFMEFPLQIDLMKSFTITCWYRATSNKGWHTMISLDVPSAPHPLLYISISPEGDWRFEIGIHRGKTHSFPGSNYTDSDRLASGSSHTPVQLRVWTHLTYFQQVEENGVVTKRALLLNGKPLVSSNADIHMYNPDPSKTQMALLRGSWDKRRTAGYLGQIENIAVFQRVLGQEEISAQAENSNMPAEHGLPGDRWDNVY
;
A
#
# COMPACT_ATOMS: atom_id res chain seq x y z
N MET A 1 2.92 -21.25 43.43
CA MET A 1 3.35 -20.33 42.36
C MET A 1 2.08 -19.79 41.71
N PRO A 2 2.01 -18.51 41.32
CA PRO A 2 0.95 -18.07 40.42
C PRO A 2 0.97 -18.91 39.14
N THR A 3 -0.19 -19.44 38.77
CA THR A 3 -0.38 -20.34 37.63
C THR A 3 -0.52 -19.58 36.31
N GLU A 4 -0.58 -18.26 36.35
CA GLU A 4 -0.84 -17.39 35.21
C GLU A 4 -0.14 -16.03 35.34
N LEU A 5 0.25 -15.45 34.21
CA LEU A 5 0.88 -14.13 34.10
C LEU A 5 0.15 -13.31 33.02
N THR A 6 -0.33 -12.13 33.39
CA THR A 6 -0.82 -11.16 32.40
C THR A 6 0.35 -10.34 31.87
N VAL A 7 0.59 -10.41 30.56
CA VAL A 7 1.61 -9.65 29.83
C VAL A 7 0.92 -8.61 28.95
N VAL A 8 1.24 -7.33 29.14
CA VAL A 8 0.70 -6.23 28.35
C VAL A 8 1.75 -5.74 27.36
N VAL A 9 1.55 -5.99 26.08
CA VAL A 9 2.47 -5.64 24.99
C VAL A 9 1.85 -4.56 24.11
N GLY A 10 2.49 -3.40 24.00
CA GLY A 10 1.98 -2.31 23.16
C GLY A 10 0.57 -1.81 23.52
N GLY A 11 0.10 -2.12 24.74
CA GLY A 11 -1.25 -1.81 25.22
C GLY A 11 -2.26 -2.97 25.09
N GLU A 12 -1.90 -4.07 24.41
CA GLU A 12 -2.71 -5.28 24.31
C GLU A 12 -2.35 -6.28 25.41
N SER A 13 -3.34 -6.94 26.02
CA SER A 13 -3.14 -7.89 27.12
C SER A 13 -3.18 -9.33 26.63
N PHE A 14 -2.19 -10.11 27.07
CA PHE A 14 -2.04 -11.53 26.79
C PHE A 14 -1.96 -12.27 28.12
N LEU A 15 -2.71 -13.37 28.25
CA LEU A 15 -2.64 -14.25 29.42
C LEU A 15 -1.72 -15.44 29.08
N LEU A 16 -0.67 -15.61 29.87
CA LEU A 16 0.22 -16.76 29.78
C LEU A 16 -0.06 -17.71 30.95
N LEU A 17 -0.18 -19.00 30.67
CA LEU A 17 -0.35 -20.06 31.66
C LEU A 17 1.00 -20.67 32.05
N GLU A 18 1.06 -21.38 33.18
CA GLU A 18 2.29 -21.98 33.72
C GLU A 18 3.07 -22.86 32.71
N ASP A 19 2.37 -23.66 31.91
CA ASP A 19 2.96 -24.50 30.87
C ASP A 19 3.60 -23.67 29.76
N GLN A 20 2.95 -22.60 29.31
CA GLN A 20 3.48 -21.65 28.32
C GLN A 20 4.68 -20.87 28.85
N ILE A 21 4.63 -20.48 30.13
CA ILE A 21 5.71 -19.74 30.80
C ILE A 21 6.97 -20.61 30.90
N THR A 22 6.79 -21.89 31.20
CA THR A 22 7.90 -22.84 31.40
C THR A 22 8.37 -23.53 30.12
N PHE A 23 7.62 -23.42 29.03
CA PHE A 23 7.88 -24.12 27.76
C PHE A 23 9.31 -23.94 27.22
N ASP A 24 9.80 -22.71 27.20
CA ASP A 24 11.17 -22.36 26.78
C ASP A 24 11.91 -21.69 27.93
N ALA A 25 11.84 -22.30 29.12
CA ALA A 25 12.54 -21.84 30.31
C ALA A 25 14.04 -22.22 30.28
N PRO A 26 14.92 -21.44 30.94
CA PRO A 26 14.63 -20.18 31.64
C PRO A 26 14.44 -19.01 30.67
N ASN A 27 13.46 -18.16 30.96
CA ASN A 27 13.15 -16.98 30.14
C ASN A 27 12.77 -15.77 31.00
N LEU A 28 12.44 -14.67 30.34
CA LEU A 28 12.06 -13.42 31.00
C LEU A 28 10.79 -13.56 31.84
N PHE A 29 9.84 -14.40 31.43
CA PHE A 29 8.57 -14.60 32.13
C PHE A 29 8.77 -15.40 33.42
N THR A 30 9.56 -16.48 33.37
CA THR A 30 9.93 -17.25 34.58
C THR A 30 10.66 -16.36 35.58
N LYS A 31 11.60 -15.53 35.11
CA LYS A 31 12.32 -14.57 35.96
C LYS A 31 11.39 -13.53 36.57
N PHE A 32 10.44 -13.01 35.81
CA PHE A 32 9.48 -12.01 36.30
C PHE A 32 8.61 -12.56 37.43
N ILE A 33 8.13 -13.81 37.31
CA ILE A 33 7.36 -14.48 38.37
C ILE A 33 8.19 -14.67 39.63
N ASP A 34 9.44 -15.11 39.49
CA ASP A 34 10.34 -15.29 40.63
C ASP A 34 10.62 -13.97 41.36
N GLU A 35 10.85 -12.88 40.62
CA GLU A 35 11.10 -11.54 41.18
C GLU A 35 9.86 -10.92 41.85
N HIS A 36 8.66 -11.31 41.45
CA HIS A 36 7.39 -10.75 41.93
C HIS A 36 6.51 -11.80 42.62
N SER A 37 7.12 -12.81 43.26
CA SER A 37 6.39 -13.90 43.93
C SER A 37 5.44 -13.40 45.03
N GLU A 38 5.71 -12.23 45.61
CA GLU A 38 4.87 -11.57 46.62
C GLU A 38 3.64 -10.86 46.04
N ASN A 39 3.64 -10.56 44.73
CA ASN A 39 2.51 -9.91 44.04
C ASN A 39 2.22 -10.60 42.69
N PRO A 40 1.58 -11.79 42.73
CA PRO A 40 1.30 -12.59 41.54
C PRO A 40 0.38 -11.93 40.50
N GLN A 41 -0.37 -10.90 40.90
CA GLN A 41 -1.33 -10.20 40.06
C GLN A 41 -0.72 -9.00 39.31
N LEU A 42 0.56 -8.70 39.53
CA LEU A 42 1.22 -7.59 38.87
C LEU A 42 1.41 -7.90 37.37
N PRO A 43 0.78 -7.14 36.45
CA PRO A 43 0.95 -7.39 35.03
C PRO A 43 2.34 -6.96 34.55
N MET A 44 2.97 -7.79 33.74
CA MET A 44 4.22 -7.48 33.09
C MET A 44 3.97 -6.56 31.88
N ARG A 45 4.58 -5.37 31.82
CA ARG A 45 4.37 -4.41 30.72
C ARG A 45 5.59 -4.34 29.81
N LEU A 46 5.37 -4.48 28.51
CA LEU A 46 6.41 -4.54 27.48
C LEU A 46 6.13 -3.56 26.34
N SER A 47 7.14 -2.79 25.97
CA SER A 47 7.10 -1.89 24.80
C SER A 47 7.56 -2.62 23.53
N ARG A 48 6.83 -3.65 23.13
CA ARG A 48 7.11 -4.48 21.94
C ARG A 48 5.91 -4.51 20.99
N ASN A 49 6.06 -5.14 19.83
CA ASN A 49 4.99 -5.24 18.83
C ASN A 49 4.00 -6.36 19.24
N PRO A 50 2.70 -6.05 19.46
CA PRO A 50 1.74 -7.06 19.91
C PRO A 50 1.45 -8.14 18.86
N GLN A 51 1.54 -7.85 17.57
CA GLN A 51 1.34 -8.84 16.51
C GLN A 51 2.51 -9.83 16.41
N LEU A 52 3.76 -9.41 16.64
CA LEU A 52 4.89 -10.36 16.76
C LEU A 52 4.79 -11.17 18.06
N PHE A 53 4.29 -10.55 19.13
CA PHE A 53 4.08 -11.26 20.39
C PHE A 53 3.02 -12.36 20.28
N SER A 54 1.99 -12.21 19.45
CA SER A 54 1.02 -13.28 19.23
C SER A 54 1.65 -14.52 18.57
N VAL A 55 2.62 -14.34 17.67
CA VAL A 55 3.41 -15.46 17.10
C VAL A 55 4.26 -16.13 18.18
N ILE A 56 4.83 -15.35 19.10
CA ILE A 56 5.58 -15.90 20.25
C ILE A 56 4.65 -16.68 21.17
N LEU A 57 3.42 -16.20 21.39
CA LEU A 57 2.44 -16.92 22.17
C LEU A 57 2.04 -18.26 21.51
N GLU A 58 1.86 -18.30 20.19
CA GLU A 58 1.66 -19.56 19.47
C GLU A 58 2.83 -20.54 19.66
N TYR A 59 4.06 -20.03 19.62
CA TYR A 59 5.24 -20.83 19.92
C TYR A 59 5.25 -21.37 21.36
N LEU A 60 4.93 -20.55 22.36
CA LEU A 60 4.86 -20.96 23.76
C LEU A 60 3.73 -21.97 24.02
N CYS A 61 2.69 -21.98 23.19
CA CYS A 61 1.67 -23.04 23.16
C CYS A 61 2.16 -24.36 22.52
N GLY A 62 3.40 -24.41 22.02
CA GLY A 62 3.98 -25.57 21.36
C GLY A 62 3.64 -25.72 19.87
N TYR A 63 3.06 -24.69 19.23
CA TYR A 63 2.76 -24.76 17.80
C TYR A 63 4.00 -24.58 16.94
N THR A 64 3.98 -25.21 15.76
CA THR A 64 4.97 -24.94 14.71
C THR A 64 4.66 -23.61 14.05
N ILE A 65 5.52 -22.62 14.26
CA ILE A 65 5.34 -21.25 13.74
C ILE A 65 6.01 -20.98 12.39
N LEU A 66 6.82 -21.93 11.89
CA LEU A 66 7.53 -21.80 10.61
C LEU A 66 6.95 -22.75 9.54
N PRO A 67 6.83 -22.31 8.27
CA PRO A 67 7.03 -20.93 7.81
C PRO A 67 5.97 -19.98 8.38
N LEU A 68 6.34 -18.71 8.60
CA LEU A 68 5.37 -17.71 9.07
C LEU A 68 4.21 -17.58 8.09
N ARG A 69 3.00 -17.63 8.61
CA ARG A 69 1.77 -17.39 7.84
C ARG A 69 1.72 -15.91 7.41
N ARG A 70 1.20 -15.62 6.21
CA ARG A 70 1.15 -14.22 5.73
C ARG A 70 0.18 -13.38 6.55
N GLU A 71 -0.84 -14.00 7.10
CA GLU A 71 -1.94 -13.38 7.84
C GLU A 71 -1.50 -12.89 9.23
N VAL A 72 -0.42 -13.46 9.78
CA VAL A 72 0.12 -13.07 11.09
C VAL A 72 1.21 -11.99 11.00
N LEU A 73 1.59 -11.58 9.79
CA LEU A 73 2.60 -10.55 9.60
C LEU A 73 2.05 -9.19 10.03
N PRO A 74 2.76 -8.44 10.90
CA PRO A 74 2.36 -7.08 11.23
C PRO A 74 2.21 -6.22 9.97
N PRO A 75 1.24 -5.29 9.92
CA PRO A 75 1.09 -4.39 8.78
C PRO A 75 2.41 -3.67 8.46
N GLY A 76 2.83 -3.74 7.18
CA GLY A 76 4.09 -3.15 6.72
C GLY A 76 5.34 -4.02 6.93
N MET A 77 5.21 -5.24 7.49
CA MET A 77 6.34 -6.14 7.70
C MET A 77 6.39 -7.27 6.66
N HIS A 78 7.44 -7.33 5.86
CA HIS A 78 7.67 -8.46 4.95
C HIS A 78 8.27 -9.66 5.70
N TYR A 79 8.15 -10.86 5.11
CA TYR A 79 8.51 -12.14 5.73
C TYR A 79 9.91 -12.15 6.38
N GLY A 80 10.95 -11.75 5.63
CA GLY A 80 12.33 -11.70 6.16
C GLY A 80 12.49 -10.75 7.36
N MET A 81 11.88 -9.56 7.30
CA MET A 81 11.93 -8.60 8.41
C MET A 81 11.13 -9.11 9.62
N ALA A 82 10.04 -9.85 9.41
CA ALA A 82 9.31 -10.50 10.48
C ALA A 82 10.15 -11.58 11.17
N LEU A 83 10.90 -12.39 10.42
CA LEU A 83 11.83 -13.36 11.01
C LEU A 83 12.95 -12.68 11.80
N ASP A 84 13.57 -11.63 11.25
CA ASP A 84 14.65 -10.91 11.94
C ASP A 84 14.15 -10.23 13.22
N ASN A 85 12.97 -9.60 13.18
CA ASN A 85 12.38 -8.97 14.36
C ASN A 85 11.89 -9.99 15.38
N LEU A 86 11.29 -11.10 14.94
CA LEU A 86 10.89 -12.20 15.82
C LEU A 86 12.10 -12.79 16.54
N ARG A 87 13.25 -12.89 15.86
CA ARG A 87 14.52 -13.31 16.47
C ARG A 87 15.04 -12.33 17.50
N VAL A 88 14.94 -11.02 17.23
CA VAL A 88 15.30 -9.97 18.19
C VAL A 88 14.44 -10.06 19.44
N ASP A 89 13.12 -10.24 19.27
CA ASP A 89 12.18 -10.37 20.38
C ASP A 89 12.39 -11.68 21.15
N ALA A 90 12.63 -12.80 20.48
CA ALA A 90 12.97 -14.08 21.11
C ALA A 90 14.20 -13.96 22.02
N ARG A 91 15.25 -13.26 21.56
CA ARG A 91 16.43 -12.97 22.40
C ARG A 91 16.11 -12.08 23.59
N TYR A 92 15.31 -11.05 23.38
CA TYR A 92 14.88 -10.15 24.44
C TYR A 92 14.11 -10.88 25.54
N TYR A 93 13.26 -11.83 25.16
CA TYR A 93 12.52 -12.67 26.10
C TYR A 93 13.33 -13.84 26.67
N GLY A 94 14.54 -14.10 26.18
CA GLY A 94 15.34 -15.24 26.62
C GLY A 94 14.81 -16.60 26.14
N LEU A 95 14.07 -16.64 25.03
CA LEU A 95 13.49 -17.85 24.45
C LEU A 95 14.55 -18.59 23.61
N GLY A 96 15.41 -19.35 24.29
CA GLY A 96 16.61 -19.94 23.70
C GLY A 96 16.32 -20.94 22.58
N ASN A 97 15.30 -21.80 22.76
CA ASN A 97 14.93 -22.78 21.74
C ASN A 97 14.28 -22.10 20.53
N LEU A 98 13.50 -21.03 20.73
CA LEU A 98 12.96 -20.23 19.62
C LEU A 98 14.07 -19.57 18.80
N VAL A 99 15.09 -18.99 19.45
CA VAL A 99 16.25 -18.41 18.74
C VAL A 99 16.95 -19.48 17.90
N LYS A 100 17.16 -20.68 18.44
CA LYS A 100 17.77 -21.79 17.71
C LYS A 100 16.95 -22.19 16.49
N LEU A 101 15.63 -22.34 16.64
CA LEU A 101 14.70 -22.65 15.55
C LEU A 101 14.79 -21.62 14.40
N LEU A 102 14.83 -20.33 14.74
CA LEU A 102 14.92 -19.24 13.76
C LEU A 102 16.29 -19.21 13.05
N ASP A 103 17.36 -19.56 13.76
CA ASP A 103 18.73 -19.60 13.22
C ASP A 103 18.93 -20.79 12.26
N GLU A 104 18.38 -21.96 12.61
CA GLU A 104 18.41 -23.15 11.76
C GLU A 104 17.65 -22.95 10.46
N ASN A 105 16.47 -22.30 10.50
CA ASN A 105 15.69 -21.98 9.30
C ASN A 105 16.47 -21.10 8.31
N ARG A 106 17.28 -20.17 8.84
CA ARG A 106 18.15 -19.30 8.03
C ARG A 106 19.29 -20.09 7.38
N GLN A 107 19.82 -21.12 8.03
CA GLN A 107 20.86 -21.97 7.44
C GLN A 107 20.30 -22.87 6.34
N THR A 108 19.09 -23.40 6.51
CA THR A 108 18.43 -24.23 5.49
C THR A 108 18.10 -23.44 4.22
N THR A 109 17.97 -22.11 4.31
CA THR A 109 17.78 -21.23 3.15
C THR A 109 19.10 -20.82 2.47
N VAL A 110 20.26 -21.07 3.09
CA VAL A 110 21.58 -20.63 2.60
C VAL A 110 22.44 -21.78 2.05
N GLU A 111 22.12 -23.05 2.35
CA GLU A 111 22.96 -24.22 1.99
C GLU A 111 22.58 -24.97 0.69
N ALA A 112 21.63 -24.48 -0.10
CA ALA A 112 21.53 -24.94 -1.49
C ALA A 112 22.73 -24.38 -2.28
N PRO A 113 23.54 -25.20 -2.96
CA PRO A 113 24.66 -24.68 -3.75
C PRO A 113 24.09 -23.70 -4.77
N ASN A 114 24.54 -22.44 -4.68
CA ASN A 114 24.15 -21.40 -5.61
C ASN A 114 24.35 -21.93 -7.04
N PRO A 115 23.29 -22.05 -7.85
CA PRO A 115 23.45 -22.04 -9.29
C PRO A 115 24.29 -20.80 -9.65
N PRO A 116 25.12 -20.86 -10.70
CA PRO A 116 25.79 -19.66 -11.21
C PRO A 116 24.74 -18.55 -11.28
N GLU A 117 25.09 -17.38 -10.72
CA GLU A 117 24.25 -16.18 -10.72
C GLU A 117 23.55 -16.12 -12.09
N PRO A 118 22.22 -16.30 -12.15
CA PRO A 118 21.55 -16.40 -13.43
C PRO A 118 21.85 -15.11 -14.15
N ALA A 119 22.47 -15.24 -15.34
CA ALA A 119 22.60 -14.14 -16.27
C ALA A 119 21.27 -13.39 -16.27
N PRO A 120 21.29 -12.03 -16.16
CA PRO A 120 20.13 -11.22 -15.84
C PRO A 120 18.92 -11.79 -16.56
N THR A 121 18.06 -12.47 -15.78
CA THR A 121 17.00 -13.29 -16.35
C THR A 121 16.23 -12.36 -17.27
N ALA A 122 16.19 -12.70 -18.56
CA ALA A 122 15.47 -11.90 -19.55
C ALA A 122 14.14 -11.50 -18.93
N ILE A 123 13.91 -10.19 -18.79
CA ILE A 123 12.72 -9.65 -18.13
C ILE A 123 11.54 -10.36 -18.77
N ASP A 124 10.85 -11.22 -17.99
CA ASP A 124 9.70 -11.93 -18.51
C ASP A 124 8.71 -10.86 -19.00
N PRO A 125 8.49 -10.74 -20.33
CA PRO A 125 7.61 -9.71 -20.85
C PRO A 125 6.17 -9.90 -20.35
N TYR A 126 5.85 -11.05 -19.74
CA TYR A 126 4.56 -11.38 -19.17
C TYR A 126 4.58 -11.46 -17.64
N ALA A 127 5.58 -10.88 -16.98
CA ALA A 127 5.63 -10.82 -15.53
C ALA A 127 4.30 -10.30 -14.96
N ALA A 128 3.77 -11.06 -14.00
CA ALA A 128 2.51 -10.78 -13.32
C ALA A 128 2.53 -9.41 -12.61
N PRO A 129 1.37 -8.77 -12.40
CA PRO A 129 1.31 -7.53 -11.66
C PRO A 129 1.79 -7.72 -10.20
N ILE A 130 2.52 -6.75 -9.68
CA ILE A 130 2.96 -6.71 -8.27
C ILE A 130 1.80 -6.40 -7.32
N PHE A 131 0.70 -5.85 -7.84
CA PHE A 131 -0.53 -5.63 -7.12
C PHE A 131 -1.73 -5.83 -8.06
N ARG A 132 -2.78 -6.49 -7.56
CA ARG A 132 -4.05 -6.66 -8.28
C ARG A 132 -5.23 -6.49 -7.34
N PHE A 133 -6.18 -5.66 -7.74
CA PHE A 133 -7.48 -5.53 -7.10
C PHE A 133 -8.58 -5.69 -8.16
N PRO A 134 -9.22 -6.87 -8.24
CA PRO A 134 -10.27 -7.13 -9.22
C PRO A 134 -11.63 -6.54 -8.80
N GLY A 135 -11.76 -6.05 -7.57
CA GLY A 135 -13.02 -5.51 -7.06
C GLY A 135 -13.38 -4.17 -7.68
N ARG A 136 -14.63 -3.76 -7.47
CA ARG A 136 -15.12 -2.43 -7.80
C ARG A 136 -15.13 -1.52 -6.57
N VAL A 137 -14.65 -0.30 -6.74
CA VAL A 137 -14.82 0.79 -5.77
C VAL A 137 -15.71 1.85 -6.37
N SER A 138 -16.68 2.35 -5.61
CA SER A 138 -17.61 3.40 -6.08
C SER A 138 -17.60 4.58 -5.10
N GLY A 139 -17.39 5.78 -5.63
CA GLY A 139 -17.49 7.04 -4.92
C GLY A 139 -18.77 7.76 -5.32
N PHE A 140 -19.61 8.08 -4.34
CA PHE A 140 -20.88 8.79 -4.55
C PHE A 140 -20.87 10.12 -3.81
N SER A 141 -21.57 11.12 -4.37
CA SER A 141 -21.86 12.39 -3.70
C SER A 141 -23.35 12.43 -3.42
N ALA A 142 -23.76 12.38 -2.16
CA ALA A 142 -25.14 12.70 -1.78
C ALA A 142 -25.25 14.21 -1.57
N GLY A 143 -25.89 14.91 -2.52
CA GLY A 143 -26.34 16.29 -2.39
C GLY A 143 -25.24 17.36 -2.33
N GLY A 144 -24.88 17.93 -3.50
CA GLY A 144 -24.42 19.32 -3.76
C GLY A 144 -23.28 19.96 -2.95
N THR A 145 -22.80 19.35 -1.87
CA THR A 145 -21.82 19.94 -0.96
C THR A 145 -20.66 18.97 -0.80
N TYR A 146 -19.44 19.46 -0.96
CA TYR A 146 -18.15 18.73 -0.88
C TYR A 146 -17.87 18.00 0.46
N ARG A 147 -18.88 17.85 1.34
CA ARG A 147 -18.78 17.27 2.69
C ARG A 147 -18.39 15.79 2.71
N TRP A 148 -18.55 15.05 1.61
CA TRP A 148 -18.21 13.63 1.54
C TRP A 148 -16.71 13.34 1.32
N THR A 149 -15.89 14.34 1.03
CA THR A 149 -14.44 14.16 0.80
C THR A 149 -13.68 13.58 2.01
N ASN A 150 -14.28 13.58 3.20
CA ASN A 150 -13.70 13.01 4.42
C ASN A 150 -14.40 11.73 4.92
N HIS A 151 -15.44 11.23 4.25
CA HIS A 151 -16.18 10.07 4.76
C HIS A 151 -15.32 8.81 4.67
N PRO A 152 -15.16 8.03 5.76
CA PRO A 152 -14.26 6.88 5.80
C PRO A 152 -14.67 5.74 4.85
N LEU A 153 -15.92 5.72 4.37
CA LEU A 153 -16.41 4.71 3.42
C LEU A 153 -16.29 5.12 1.95
N ALA A 154 -15.78 6.32 1.64
CA ALA A 154 -15.78 6.85 0.28
C ALA A 154 -14.54 6.50 -0.54
N PHE A 155 -13.57 5.80 0.06
CA PHE A 155 -12.29 5.48 -0.56
C PHE A 155 -11.74 4.15 -0.04
N MET A 156 -10.72 3.62 -0.70
CA MET A 156 -9.98 2.43 -0.24
C MET A 156 -8.48 2.74 -0.23
N GLU A 157 -7.75 2.10 0.66
CA GLU A 157 -6.29 2.21 0.78
C GLU A 157 -5.68 0.82 0.80
N PHE A 158 -4.59 0.65 0.07
CA PHE A 158 -3.85 -0.60 -0.02
C PHE A 158 -2.37 -0.35 0.22
N PRO A 159 -1.69 -1.17 1.04
CA PRO A 159 -0.23 -1.16 1.05
C PRO A 159 0.27 -1.55 -0.34
N LEU A 160 1.27 -0.84 -0.86
CA LEU A 160 1.82 -1.08 -2.19
C LEU A 160 3.35 -1.06 -2.14
N GLN A 161 3.96 -2.23 -2.23
CA GLN A 161 5.40 -2.37 -2.35
C GLN A 161 5.84 -2.07 -3.78
N ILE A 162 6.16 -0.81 -4.05
CA ILE A 162 6.60 -0.32 -5.36
C ILE A 162 7.91 0.46 -5.23
N ASP A 163 8.83 0.20 -6.15
CA ASP A 163 10.07 0.97 -6.30
C ASP A 163 9.85 2.06 -7.35
N LEU A 164 9.76 3.32 -6.89
CA LEU A 164 9.45 4.46 -7.75
C LEU A 164 10.68 4.99 -8.50
N MET A 165 11.87 4.44 -8.20
CA MET A 165 13.09 4.65 -9.01
C MET A 165 13.19 3.68 -10.18
N LYS A 166 12.22 2.77 -10.33
CA LYS A 166 12.12 1.88 -11.47
C LYS A 166 10.94 2.24 -12.35
N SER A 167 10.94 1.66 -13.55
CA SER A 167 9.79 1.70 -14.43
C SER A 167 8.58 1.03 -13.77
N PHE A 168 7.39 1.59 -13.96
CA PHE A 168 6.15 0.99 -13.49
C PHE A 168 4.93 1.41 -14.32
N THR A 169 3.88 0.60 -14.27
CA THR A 169 2.59 0.84 -14.93
C THR A 169 1.46 0.63 -13.95
N ILE A 170 0.44 1.49 -13.99
CA ILE A 170 -0.84 1.34 -13.31
C ILE A 170 -1.92 1.26 -14.39
N THR A 171 -2.75 0.22 -14.37
CA THR A 171 -3.91 0.08 -15.26
C THR A 171 -5.18 -0.08 -14.44
N CYS A 172 -6.29 0.44 -14.96
CA CYS A 172 -7.62 0.21 -14.39
C CYS A 172 -8.72 0.56 -15.39
N TRP A 173 -9.93 0.06 -15.12
CA TRP A 173 -11.14 0.59 -15.73
C TRP A 173 -11.76 1.64 -14.83
N TYR A 174 -12.23 2.75 -15.39
CA TYR A 174 -12.95 3.77 -14.66
C TYR A 174 -14.26 4.17 -15.35
N ARG A 175 -15.18 4.71 -14.56
CA ARG A 175 -16.42 5.33 -15.03
C ARG A 175 -16.74 6.55 -14.18
N ALA A 176 -16.50 7.75 -14.71
CA ALA A 176 -16.72 9.00 -13.98
C ALA A 176 -18.21 9.39 -13.99
N THR A 177 -18.75 9.90 -12.89
CA THR A 177 -20.11 10.48 -12.84
C THR A 177 -20.10 12.01 -12.76
N SER A 178 -18.95 12.60 -12.46
CA SER A 178 -18.70 14.03 -12.48
C SER A 178 -17.31 14.32 -13.03
N ASN A 179 -17.19 15.45 -13.71
CA ASN A 179 -15.92 16.08 -14.11
C ASN A 179 -15.85 17.52 -13.59
N LYS A 180 -16.69 17.90 -12.62
CA LYS A 180 -16.75 19.25 -12.06
C LYS A 180 -15.86 19.36 -10.82
N GLY A 181 -14.75 20.10 -10.95
CA GLY A 181 -13.80 20.31 -9.86
C GLY A 181 -12.73 19.23 -9.80
N TRP A 182 -11.96 19.24 -8.72
CA TRP A 182 -10.86 18.30 -8.54
C TRP A 182 -11.37 16.93 -8.05
N HIS A 183 -11.09 15.88 -8.84
CA HIS A 183 -11.43 14.49 -8.49
C HIS A 183 -10.20 13.60 -8.65
N THR A 184 -9.62 13.16 -7.53
CA THR A 184 -8.47 12.24 -7.51
C THR A 184 -8.95 10.80 -7.54
N MET A 185 -8.68 10.13 -8.66
CA MET A 185 -9.07 8.74 -8.89
C MET A 185 -8.12 7.77 -8.18
N ILE A 186 -6.81 7.96 -8.38
CA ILE A 186 -5.75 7.15 -7.78
C ILE A 186 -4.71 8.11 -7.22
N SER A 187 -4.23 7.85 -6.02
CA SER A 187 -3.03 8.48 -5.47
C SER A 187 -2.05 7.45 -4.92
N LEU A 188 -0.76 7.73 -5.07
CA LEU A 188 0.30 7.01 -4.35
C LEU A 188 0.75 7.89 -3.20
N ASP A 189 0.46 7.45 -1.98
CA ASP A 189 0.69 8.20 -0.75
C ASP A 189 1.85 7.60 0.05
N VAL A 190 2.49 8.45 0.86
CA VAL A 190 3.27 8.02 2.01
C VAL A 190 2.61 8.66 3.23
N PRO A 191 2.10 7.91 4.22
CA PRO A 191 1.36 8.48 5.34
C PRO A 191 2.10 9.59 6.11
N SER A 192 3.43 9.51 6.14
CA SER A 192 4.27 10.53 6.79
C SER A 192 4.51 11.77 5.93
N ALA A 193 4.32 11.69 4.60
CA ALA A 193 4.58 12.79 3.69
C ALA A 193 3.42 13.81 3.69
N PRO A 194 3.72 15.10 3.51
CA PRO A 194 2.68 16.13 3.40
C PRO A 194 1.92 16.04 2.07
N HIS A 195 2.52 15.44 1.04
CA HIS A 195 1.94 15.31 -0.29
C HIS A 195 2.10 13.88 -0.82
N PRO A 196 1.12 13.38 -1.59
CA PRO A 196 1.23 12.20 -2.43
C PRO A 196 2.36 12.32 -3.44
N LEU A 197 2.92 11.18 -3.79
CA LEU A 197 3.99 11.03 -4.76
C LEU A 197 3.45 11.12 -6.19
N LEU A 198 2.25 10.59 -6.41
CA LEU A 198 1.54 10.60 -7.68
C LEU A 198 0.04 10.86 -7.44
N TYR A 199 -0.56 11.68 -8.28
CA TYR A 199 -2.00 11.80 -8.45
C TYR A 199 -2.38 11.45 -9.89
N ILE A 200 -3.49 10.75 -10.05
CA ILE A 200 -4.21 10.64 -11.32
C ILE A 200 -5.61 11.19 -11.07
N SER A 201 -5.93 12.31 -11.71
CA SER A 201 -7.11 13.11 -11.37
C SER A 201 -7.80 13.73 -12.57
N ILE A 202 -9.08 14.07 -12.37
CA ILE A 202 -9.82 15.01 -13.21
C ILE A 202 -9.58 16.41 -12.65
N SER A 203 -9.21 17.34 -13.53
CA SER A 203 -8.99 18.75 -13.20
C SER A 203 -10.32 19.52 -13.12
N PRO A 204 -10.31 20.77 -12.61
CA PRO A 204 -11.46 21.67 -12.66
C PRO A 204 -11.93 21.98 -14.08
N GLU A 205 -11.04 21.88 -15.07
CA GLU A 205 -11.37 22.04 -16.48
C GLU A 205 -12.08 20.80 -17.07
N GLY A 206 -12.27 19.74 -16.27
CA GLY A 206 -12.96 18.52 -16.66
C GLY A 206 -12.14 17.61 -17.54
N ASP A 207 -10.81 17.73 -17.48
CA ASP A 207 -9.85 16.94 -18.24
C ASP A 207 -8.93 16.11 -17.35
N TRP A 208 -8.25 15.13 -17.93
CA TRP A 208 -7.37 14.22 -17.18
C TRP A 208 -5.99 14.82 -16.98
N ARG A 209 -5.43 14.62 -15.79
CA ARG A 209 -4.06 14.99 -15.44
C ARG A 209 -3.42 13.95 -14.56
N PHE A 210 -2.09 13.96 -14.55
CA PHE A 210 -1.33 13.39 -13.45
C PHE A 210 -0.40 14.44 -12.85
N GLU A 211 -0.15 14.33 -11.56
CA GLU A 211 0.75 15.23 -10.84
C GLU A 211 1.75 14.41 -10.03
N ILE A 212 3.02 14.83 -10.04
CA ILE A 212 4.09 14.21 -9.27
C ILE A 212 4.45 15.13 -8.12
N GLY A 213 4.42 14.60 -6.89
CA GLY A 213 4.89 15.30 -5.71
C GLY A 213 6.41 15.37 -5.69
N ILE A 214 6.95 16.58 -5.60
CA ILE A 214 8.37 16.87 -5.53
C ILE A 214 8.66 17.31 -4.10
N HIS A 215 9.35 16.49 -3.31
CA HIS A 215 9.73 16.93 -1.98
C HIS A 215 10.92 17.90 -2.07
N ARG A 216 10.66 19.20 -2.19
CA ARG A 216 11.65 20.24 -1.91
C ARG A 216 11.45 20.68 -0.47
N GLY A 217 12.47 20.46 0.36
CA GLY A 217 12.36 20.73 1.78
C GLY A 217 11.91 22.17 2.08
N LYS A 218 10.85 22.29 2.89
CA LYS A 218 10.41 23.46 3.66
C LYS A 218 9.61 24.56 2.93
N THR A 219 8.32 24.35 2.65
CA THR A 219 7.32 25.44 2.75
C THR A 219 5.91 24.90 3.04
N HIS A 220 5.28 25.39 4.11
CA HIS A 220 3.90 25.07 4.50
C HIS A 220 2.96 26.23 4.12
N SER A 221 2.15 26.07 3.07
CA SER A 221 0.91 26.83 2.91
C SER A 221 -0.02 26.20 1.86
N PHE A 222 -1.31 26.11 2.19
CA PHE A 222 -2.43 25.71 1.30
C PHE A 222 -2.60 26.70 0.12
N PRO A 223 -2.84 26.27 -1.13
CA PRO A 223 -3.06 27.21 -2.24
C PRO A 223 -4.47 27.21 -2.85
N GLY A 224 -4.89 28.39 -3.31
CA GLY A 224 -5.97 28.60 -4.28
C GLY A 224 -5.48 28.47 -5.73
N SER A 225 -6.40 28.54 -6.70
CA SER A 225 -6.29 28.09 -8.11
C SER A 225 -5.21 28.70 -9.00
N ASN A 226 -4.36 29.64 -8.52
CA ASN A 226 -3.40 30.37 -9.35
C ASN A 226 -1.93 30.12 -8.97
N TYR A 227 -1.61 29.05 -8.23
CA TYR A 227 -0.25 28.76 -7.79
C TYR A 227 0.52 27.88 -8.77
N THR A 228 1.71 28.34 -9.16
CA THR A 228 2.79 27.47 -9.64
C THR A 228 3.36 26.76 -8.43
N ASP A 229 2.79 25.61 -8.08
CA ASP A 229 3.31 24.78 -6.99
C ASP A 229 4.69 24.26 -7.39
N SER A 230 5.75 24.84 -6.83
CA SER A 230 7.14 24.44 -7.11
C SER A 230 7.42 22.99 -6.68
N ASP A 231 6.53 22.43 -5.87
CA ASP A 231 6.62 21.10 -5.30
C ASP A 231 5.74 20.10 -6.09
N ARG A 232 5.24 20.50 -7.27
CA ARG A 232 4.52 19.63 -8.19
C ARG A 232 5.01 19.75 -9.62
N LEU A 233 5.08 18.60 -10.28
CA LEU A 233 5.09 18.55 -11.73
C LEU A 233 3.74 18.03 -12.20
N ALA A 234 2.89 18.93 -12.67
CA ALA A 234 1.69 18.56 -13.38
C ALA A 234 2.05 18.14 -14.81
N SER A 235 1.36 17.13 -15.34
CA SER A 235 1.46 16.69 -16.73
C SER A 235 1.04 17.76 -17.75
N GLY A 236 0.44 18.85 -17.29
CA GLY A 236 -0.38 19.73 -18.11
C GLY A 236 -1.78 19.17 -18.33
N SER A 237 -2.61 19.97 -18.99
CA SER A 237 -3.97 19.63 -19.43
C SER A 237 -3.91 18.60 -20.56
N SER A 238 -4.76 17.57 -20.53
CA SER A 238 -4.96 16.69 -21.68
C SER A 238 -5.77 17.34 -22.80
N HIS A 239 -6.46 18.45 -22.50
CA HIS A 239 -7.42 19.12 -23.38
C HIS A 239 -8.53 18.20 -23.92
N THR A 240 -8.66 17.01 -23.35
CA THR A 240 -9.63 15.99 -23.74
C THR A 240 -10.62 15.83 -22.59
N PRO A 241 -11.88 16.27 -22.76
CA PRO A 241 -12.88 16.17 -21.72
C PRO A 241 -13.10 14.73 -21.26
N VAL A 242 -13.24 14.53 -19.96
CA VAL A 242 -13.57 13.21 -19.40
C VAL A 242 -14.98 12.82 -19.82
N GLN A 243 -15.11 11.63 -20.41
CA GLN A 243 -16.41 11.05 -20.74
C GLN A 243 -17.11 10.57 -19.46
N LEU A 244 -18.33 11.07 -19.26
CA LEU A 244 -19.15 10.70 -18.10
C LEU A 244 -19.96 9.44 -18.40
N ARG A 245 -20.12 8.59 -17.38
CA ARG A 245 -20.93 7.37 -17.37
C ARG A 245 -20.53 6.32 -18.40
N VAL A 246 -19.34 6.43 -19.00
CA VAL A 246 -18.77 5.45 -19.94
C VAL A 246 -17.58 4.76 -19.28
N TRP A 247 -17.51 3.43 -19.36
CA TRP A 247 -16.33 2.68 -18.95
C TRP A 247 -15.18 2.98 -19.91
N THR A 248 -14.06 3.43 -19.35
CA THR A 248 -12.85 3.76 -20.09
C THR A 248 -11.67 3.09 -19.42
N HIS A 249 -10.80 2.45 -20.21
CA HIS A 249 -9.56 1.89 -19.72
C HIS A 249 -8.52 3.01 -19.60
N LEU A 250 -7.91 3.15 -18.43
CA LEU A 250 -6.87 4.12 -18.15
C LEU A 250 -5.57 3.39 -17.86
N THR A 251 -4.48 3.93 -18.39
CA THR A 251 -3.12 3.42 -18.13
C THR A 251 -2.20 4.59 -17.86
N TYR A 252 -1.54 4.57 -16.70
CA TYR A 252 -0.43 5.44 -16.39
C TYR A 252 0.86 4.64 -16.41
N PHE A 253 1.96 5.19 -16.93
CA PHE A 253 3.27 4.61 -16.71
C PHE A 253 4.35 5.67 -16.48
N GLN A 254 5.39 5.24 -15.76
CA GLN A 254 6.67 5.92 -15.65
C GLN A 254 7.74 5.01 -16.25
N GLN A 255 8.53 5.54 -17.17
CA GLN A 255 9.69 4.87 -17.74
C GLN A 255 10.97 5.45 -17.14
N VAL A 256 11.82 4.55 -16.65
CA VAL A 256 13.12 4.87 -16.04
C VAL A 256 14.20 4.04 -16.72
N GLU A 257 15.27 4.70 -17.14
CA GLU A 257 16.48 4.06 -17.69
C GLU A 257 17.31 3.36 -16.61
N GLU A 258 18.27 2.52 -17.03
CA GLU A 258 19.17 1.80 -16.12
C GLU A 258 19.99 2.73 -15.21
N ASN A 259 20.26 3.96 -15.66
CA ASN A 259 20.94 5.01 -14.89
C ASN A 259 20.03 5.70 -13.84
N GLY A 260 18.76 5.29 -13.71
CA GLY A 260 17.78 5.87 -12.79
C GLY A 260 17.14 7.17 -13.27
N VAL A 261 17.43 7.62 -14.50
CA VAL A 261 16.83 8.81 -15.11
C VAL A 261 15.44 8.45 -15.61
N VAL A 262 14.44 9.19 -15.14
CA VAL A 262 13.09 9.09 -15.69
C VAL A 262 13.14 9.68 -17.09
N THR A 263 12.64 8.96 -18.10
CA THR A 263 12.65 9.43 -19.49
C THR A 263 11.27 9.81 -19.99
N LYS A 264 10.23 9.19 -19.43
CA LYS A 264 8.86 9.43 -19.88
C LYS A 264 7.86 9.15 -18.77
N ARG A 265 6.83 9.99 -18.70
CA ARG A 265 5.58 9.69 -18.01
C ARG A 265 4.44 9.92 -18.97
N ALA A 266 3.48 9.02 -18.99
CA ALA A 266 2.32 9.18 -19.84
C ALA A 266 1.06 8.59 -19.20
N LEU A 267 -0.06 9.22 -19.53
CA LEU A 267 -1.40 8.73 -19.29
C LEU A 267 -2.02 8.38 -20.64
N LEU A 268 -2.67 7.23 -20.71
CA LEU A 268 -3.32 6.70 -21.90
C LEU A 268 -4.79 6.41 -21.58
N LEU A 269 -5.67 6.63 -22.56
CA LEU A 269 -7.06 6.20 -22.53
C LEU A 269 -7.31 5.21 -23.66
N ASN A 270 -7.84 4.04 -23.32
CA ASN A 270 -8.11 2.95 -24.28
C ASN A 270 -6.90 2.66 -25.17
N GLY A 271 -5.70 2.64 -24.55
CA GLY A 271 -4.43 2.41 -25.23
C GLY A 271 -3.89 3.57 -26.08
N LYS A 272 -4.55 4.73 -26.10
CA LYS A 272 -4.09 5.91 -26.84
C LYS A 272 -3.45 6.94 -25.90
N PRO A 273 -2.26 7.50 -26.23
CA PRO A 273 -1.66 8.59 -25.46
C PRO A 273 -2.60 9.76 -25.29
N LEU A 274 -2.72 10.23 -24.05
CA LEU A 274 -3.59 11.33 -23.66
C LEU A 274 -2.78 12.57 -23.26
N VAL A 275 -1.87 12.39 -22.30
CA VAL A 275 -0.97 13.44 -21.83
C VAL A 275 0.35 12.81 -21.43
N SER A 276 1.46 13.51 -21.67
CA SER A 276 2.80 13.09 -21.29
C SER A 276 3.61 14.25 -20.76
N SER A 277 4.54 14.00 -19.85
CA SER A 277 5.50 14.99 -19.40
C SER A 277 6.93 14.51 -19.63
N ASN A 278 7.80 15.48 -19.95
CA ASN A 278 9.24 15.28 -19.91
C ASN A 278 9.73 15.21 -18.46
N ALA A 279 10.83 14.52 -18.25
CA ALA A 279 11.08 13.76 -17.04
C ALA A 279 12.25 14.27 -16.19
N ASP A 280 12.50 15.58 -16.21
CA ASP A 280 13.62 16.22 -15.50
C ASP A 280 13.48 16.23 -13.96
N ILE A 281 12.40 15.63 -13.43
CA ILE A 281 12.07 15.66 -12.02
C ILE A 281 11.91 14.24 -11.50
N HIS A 282 12.76 13.91 -10.54
CA HIS A 282 12.71 12.65 -9.81
C HIS A 282 11.57 12.66 -8.79
N MET A 283 10.80 11.58 -8.77
CA MET A 283 9.84 11.33 -7.70
C MET A 283 10.63 11.01 -6.43
N TYR A 284 10.19 11.53 -5.29
CA TYR A 284 10.74 11.06 -4.02
C TYR A 284 10.50 9.56 -3.89
N ASN A 285 11.56 8.77 -3.68
CA ASN A 285 11.46 7.33 -3.49
C ASN A 285 11.50 6.99 -1.99
N PRO A 286 10.35 6.92 -1.31
CA PRO A 286 10.32 6.38 0.04
C PRO A 286 10.76 4.91 0.03
N ASP A 287 10.97 4.37 1.22
CA ASP A 287 10.95 2.92 1.42
C ASP A 287 9.66 2.33 0.80
N PRO A 288 9.76 1.36 -0.12
CA PRO A 288 8.59 0.75 -0.77
C PRO A 288 7.53 0.24 0.20
N SER A 289 7.92 -0.20 1.40
CA SER A 289 6.99 -0.66 2.43
C SER A 289 6.10 0.44 3.03
N LYS A 290 6.48 1.71 2.84
CA LYS A 290 5.75 2.89 3.34
C LYS A 290 4.83 3.51 2.30
N THR A 291 4.87 3.01 1.07
CA THR A 291 4.00 3.47 0.00
C THR A 291 2.66 2.76 0.09
N GLN A 292 1.60 3.52 -0.09
CA GLN A 292 0.25 3.00 -0.20
C GLN A 292 -0.44 3.57 -1.43
N MET A 293 -1.35 2.81 -2.01
CA MET A 293 -2.24 3.29 -3.05
C MET A 293 -3.59 3.61 -2.43
N ALA A 294 -4.08 4.84 -2.64
CA ALA A 294 -5.43 5.23 -2.29
C ALA A 294 -6.29 5.37 -3.54
N LEU A 295 -7.49 4.82 -3.49
CA LEU A 295 -8.50 4.89 -4.55
C LEU A 295 -9.60 5.85 -4.14
N LEU A 296 -10.06 6.67 -5.09
CA LEU A 296 -11.12 7.66 -4.93
C LEU A 296 -10.84 8.82 -3.97
N ARG A 297 -9.58 9.01 -3.56
CA ARG A 297 -9.17 10.19 -2.79
C ARG A 297 -7.77 10.65 -3.14
N GLY A 298 -7.51 11.93 -2.90
CA GLY A 298 -6.17 12.47 -2.72
C GLY A 298 -5.85 12.67 -1.24
N SER A 299 -4.59 12.98 -0.95
CA SER A 299 -4.18 13.59 0.31
C SER A 299 -3.54 14.95 0.03
N TRP A 300 -3.70 15.91 0.92
CA TRP A 300 -2.97 17.17 0.92
C TRP A 300 -2.73 17.61 2.36
N ASP A 301 -1.47 17.87 2.72
CA ASP A 301 -1.06 18.27 4.07
C ASP A 301 -1.64 17.33 5.13
N LYS A 302 -1.54 16.02 4.84
CA LYS A 302 -2.08 14.91 5.66
C LYS A 302 -3.61 14.94 5.84
N ARG A 303 -4.33 15.79 5.10
CA ARG A 303 -5.80 15.82 5.04
C ARG A 303 -6.29 15.16 3.78
N ARG A 304 -7.46 14.53 3.83
CA ARG A 304 -8.08 13.95 2.64
C ARG A 304 -8.66 15.07 1.78
N THR A 305 -8.49 14.96 0.46
CA THR A 305 -8.96 15.97 -0.49
C THR A 305 -9.46 15.31 -1.78
N ALA A 306 -10.21 16.08 -2.58
CA ALA A 306 -10.54 15.78 -3.97
C ALA A 306 -11.07 14.35 -4.20
N GLY A 307 -12.17 13.96 -3.54
CA GLY A 307 -12.77 12.64 -3.72
C GLY A 307 -13.25 12.42 -5.16
N TYR A 308 -13.04 11.22 -5.70
CA TYR A 308 -13.52 10.87 -7.04
C TYR A 308 -14.99 10.46 -7.02
N LEU A 309 -15.75 10.96 -7.99
CA LEU A 309 -17.15 10.63 -8.17
C LEU A 309 -17.28 9.71 -9.39
N GLY A 310 -17.57 8.44 -9.13
CA GLY A 310 -17.61 7.41 -10.15
C GLY A 310 -17.18 6.04 -9.63
N GLN A 311 -16.80 5.18 -10.56
CA GLN A 311 -16.40 3.79 -10.28
C GLN A 311 -15.00 3.53 -10.82
N ILE A 312 -14.25 2.66 -10.13
CA ILE A 312 -12.97 2.10 -10.59
C ILE A 312 -13.02 0.59 -10.36
N GLU A 313 -12.49 -0.19 -11.30
CA GLU A 313 -12.44 -1.65 -11.24
C GLU A 313 -11.20 -2.20 -11.95
N ASN A 314 -10.85 -3.47 -11.66
CA ASN A 314 -9.76 -4.20 -12.31
C ASN A 314 -8.42 -3.45 -12.29
N ILE A 315 -7.99 -3.04 -11.09
CA ILE A 315 -6.74 -2.30 -10.92
C ILE A 315 -5.57 -3.28 -10.91
N ALA A 316 -4.53 -2.96 -11.67
CA ALA A 316 -3.27 -3.69 -11.66
C ALA A 316 -2.08 -2.73 -11.65
N VAL A 317 -1.03 -3.10 -10.92
CA VAL A 317 0.24 -2.36 -10.89
C VAL A 317 1.37 -3.31 -11.27
N PHE A 318 2.25 -2.86 -12.16
CA PHE A 318 3.39 -3.61 -12.68
C PHE A 318 4.69 -2.84 -12.39
N GLN A 319 5.75 -3.54 -11.99
CA GLN A 319 7.09 -2.95 -11.84
C GLN A 319 7.87 -2.95 -13.17
N ARG A 320 7.20 -2.54 -14.24
CA ARG A 320 7.74 -2.36 -15.60
C ARG A 320 6.79 -1.48 -16.42
N VAL A 321 7.26 -0.97 -17.56
CA VAL A 321 6.37 -0.40 -18.58
C VAL A 321 5.73 -1.54 -19.38
N LEU A 322 4.40 -1.55 -19.49
CA LEU A 322 3.69 -2.49 -20.36
C LEU A 322 3.88 -2.12 -21.83
N GLY A 323 4.01 -3.12 -22.70
CA GLY A 323 4.03 -2.92 -24.15
C GLY A 323 2.66 -2.50 -24.70
N GLN A 324 2.64 -1.93 -25.91
CA GLN A 324 1.39 -1.47 -26.53
C GLN A 324 0.38 -2.62 -26.75
N GLU A 325 0.84 -3.82 -27.05
CA GLU A 325 -0.02 -5.00 -27.19
C GLU A 325 -0.66 -5.39 -25.86
N GLU A 326 0.10 -5.38 -24.76
CA GLU A 326 -0.42 -5.66 -23.43
C GLU A 326 -1.44 -4.61 -22.99
N ILE A 327 -1.15 -3.33 -23.23
CA ILE A 327 -2.07 -2.22 -22.93
C ILE A 327 -3.36 -2.36 -23.75
N SER A 328 -3.23 -2.71 -25.04
CA SER A 328 -4.38 -2.94 -25.92
C SER A 328 -5.23 -4.11 -25.44
N ALA A 329 -4.59 -5.23 -25.05
CA ALA A 329 -5.27 -6.40 -24.51
C ALA A 329 -6.06 -6.05 -23.23
N GLN A 330 -5.47 -5.29 -22.30
CA GLN A 330 -6.16 -4.82 -21.08
C GLN A 330 -7.35 -3.91 -21.40
N ALA A 331 -7.28 -3.16 -22.50
CA ALA A 331 -8.32 -2.25 -22.97
C ALA A 331 -9.40 -2.90 -23.85
N GLU A 332 -9.32 -4.20 -24.14
CA GLU A 332 -10.31 -4.90 -24.95
C GLU A 332 -11.69 -4.87 -24.30
N ASN A 333 -12.75 -4.77 -25.13
CA ASN A 333 -14.13 -4.76 -24.65
C ASN A 333 -14.52 -6.03 -23.87
N SER A 334 -13.85 -7.16 -24.11
CA SER A 334 -14.00 -8.40 -23.36
C SER A 334 -13.59 -8.26 -21.89
N ASN A 335 -12.67 -7.33 -21.59
CA ASN A 335 -12.16 -7.03 -20.26
C ASN A 335 -12.88 -5.82 -19.62
N MET A 336 -13.77 -5.15 -20.36
CA MET A 336 -14.58 -4.06 -19.84
C MET A 336 -15.50 -4.58 -18.73
N PRO A 337 -15.55 -3.91 -17.56
CA PRO A 337 -16.46 -4.30 -16.51
C PRO A 337 -17.90 -4.30 -17.00
N ALA A 338 -18.63 -5.34 -16.60
CA ALA A 338 -20.05 -5.39 -16.88
C ALA A 338 -20.77 -4.18 -16.24
N GLU A 339 -21.86 -3.76 -16.87
CA GLU A 339 -22.79 -2.76 -16.34
C GLU A 339 -23.59 -3.30 -15.13
N HIS A 340 -22.94 -3.98 -14.20
CA HIS A 340 -23.56 -4.47 -12.97
C HIS A 340 -23.69 -3.33 -11.97
N GLY A 341 -24.74 -2.54 -12.06
CA GLY A 341 -25.01 -1.50 -11.07
C GLY A 341 -26.15 -0.62 -11.52
N LEU A 342 -27.32 -0.90 -10.95
CA LEU A 342 -28.59 -0.14 -10.89
C LEU A 342 -28.72 1.01 -11.91
N PRO A 343 -29.78 1.03 -12.75
CA PRO A 343 -29.99 2.12 -13.72
C PRO A 343 -29.80 3.46 -13.04
N GLY A 344 -28.83 4.25 -13.54
CA GLY A 344 -28.37 5.49 -12.91
C GLY A 344 -29.50 6.46 -12.57
N ASP A 345 -30.65 6.34 -13.24
CA ASP A 345 -31.82 7.16 -13.01
C ASP A 345 -32.46 7.03 -11.63
N ARG A 346 -32.27 5.91 -10.90
CA ARG A 346 -32.99 5.67 -9.64
C ARG A 346 -32.36 6.27 -8.39
N TRP A 347 -31.07 6.61 -8.42
CA TRP A 347 -30.39 7.23 -7.27
C TRP A 347 -29.84 8.62 -7.59
N ASP A 348 -29.52 8.92 -8.86
CA ASP A 348 -29.06 10.27 -9.26
C ASP A 348 -30.17 11.33 -9.11
N ASN A 349 -31.44 10.93 -9.06
CA ASN A 349 -32.59 11.84 -8.86
C ASN A 349 -33.12 11.90 -7.42
N VAL A 350 -32.57 11.11 -6.49
CA VAL A 350 -33.12 10.96 -5.13
C VAL A 350 -32.30 11.73 -4.07
N TYR A 351 -31.12 12.27 -4.41
CA TYR A 351 -30.25 12.99 -3.47
C TYR A 351 -29.63 14.29 -4.01
#